data_AF-A0A1Y4UKK0-F1
#
_entry.id   AF-A0A1Y4UKK0-F1
#
_cell.length_a   1.000
_cell.length_b   1.000
_cell.length_c   1.000
_cell.angle_alpha   90.00
_cell.angle_beta   90.00
_cell.angle_gamma   90.00
#
_symmetry.space_group_name_H-M   'P 1'
#
loop_
_entity.id
_entity.type
_entity.pdbx_description
1 polymer ?
#
loop_
_entity_poly.entity_id
_entity_poly.type
_entity_poly.pdbx_seq_one_letter_code
_entity_poly.pdbx_strand_id
1 'polypeptide(L)'
;MIKCIIIGFFSGIISGMGIGGGALLIPAVVFFCKMSQQQGQFINLLYFIPTALSALFMHNRKGNIEKSIIKPLVLYGIGGALIGSFIASSIDEYILRKIFGVFITIMGVIEIFKKEER
;
A
#
# COMPACT_ATOMS: atom_id res chain seq x y z
N MET A 1 -10.51 18.93 -0.25
CA MET A 1 -9.11 19.22 -0.59
C MET A 1 -8.19 19.25 0.63
N ILE A 2 -8.41 20.13 1.62
CA ILE A 2 -7.56 20.22 2.83
C ILE A 2 -7.41 18.88 3.59
N LYS A 3 -8.50 18.11 3.72
CA LYS A 3 -8.51 16.80 4.40
C LYS A 3 -7.56 15.80 3.74
N CYS A 4 -7.56 15.74 2.41
CA CYS A 4 -6.76 14.76 1.68
C CYS A 4 -5.27 15.13 1.69
N ILE A 5 -4.94 16.43 1.77
CA ILE A 5 -3.57 16.90 1.97
C ILE A 5 -3.05 16.46 3.35
N ILE A 6 -3.84 16.66 4.40
CA ILE A 6 -3.48 16.25 5.77
C ILE A 6 -3.28 14.73 5.83
N ILE A 7 -4.21 13.95 5.27
CA ILE A 7 -4.13 12.49 5.24
C ILE A 7 -2.87 12.05 4.48
N GLY A 8 -2.63 12.59 3.28
CA GLY A 8 -1.44 12.25 2.49
C GLY A 8 -0.13 12.58 3.22
N PHE A 9 -0.08 13.72 3.92
CA PHE A 9 1.07 14.12 4.73
C PHE A 9 1.37 13.12 5.86
N PHE A 10 0.36 12.78 6.67
CA PHE A 10 0.52 11.81 7.76
C PHE A 10 0.82 10.39 7.25
N SER A 11 0.14 9.94 6.19
CA SER A 11 0.47 8.66 5.53
C SER A 11 1.92 8.65 5.06
N GLY A 12 2.42 9.74 4.48
CA GLY A 12 3.83 9.95 4.12
C GLY A 12 4.80 9.70 5.27
N ILE A 13 4.56 10.32 6.43
CA ILE A 13 5.38 10.14 7.62
C ILE A 13 5.39 8.66 8.05
N ILE A 14 4.23 8.02 8.10
CA ILE A 14 4.09 6.62 8.51
C ILE A 14 4.83 5.68 7.55
N SER A 15 4.80 5.93 6.24
CA SER A 15 5.63 5.18 5.28
C SER A 15 7.12 5.35 5.55
N GLY A 16 7.57 6.56 5.89
CA GLY A 16 8.97 6.83 6.22
C GLY A 16 9.46 6.06 7.45
N MET A 17 8.55 5.69 8.35
CA MET A 17 8.84 4.84 9.52
C MET A 17 8.99 3.35 9.17
N GLY A 18 8.82 2.97 7.89
CA GLY A 18 8.96 1.59 7.43
C GLY A 18 7.70 0.72 7.56
N ILE A 19 6.59 1.29 8.03
CA ILE A 19 5.32 0.58 8.25
C ILE A 19 4.53 0.40 6.94
N GLY A 20 4.77 1.28 5.95
CA GLY A 20 3.98 1.32 4.71
C GLY A 20 2.62 2.01 4.93
N GLY A 21 2.59 3.33 4.77
CA GLY A 21 1.43 4.19 5.04
C GLY A 21 0.23 4.00 4.11
N GLY A 22 0.33 3.12 3.10
CA GLY A 22 -0.74 2.87 2.13
C GLY A 22 -1.95 2.15 2.71
N ALA A 23 -1.74 1.22 3.65
CA ALA A 23 -2.82 0.51 4.34
C ALA A 23 -3.75 1.45 5.12
N LEU A 24 -3.21 2.56 5.64
CA LEU A 24 -3.96 3.61 6.34
C LEU A 24 -4.49 4.69 5.38
N LEU A 25 -3.75 4.98 4.30
CA LEU A 25 -4.15 5.98 3.31
C LEU A 25 -5.51 5.64 2.67
N ILE A 26 -5.68 4.39 2.24
CA ILE A 26 -6.90 3.93 1.55
C ILE A 26 -8.18 4.14 2.39
N PRO A 27 -8.30 3.59 3.61
CA PRO A 27 -9.50 3.82 4.42
C PRO A 27 -9.66 5.30 4.76
N ALA A 28 -8.57 6.04 5.02
CA ALA A 28 -8.67 7.45 5.35
C ALA A 28 -9.28 8.28 4.20
N VAL A 29 -8.85 8.07 2.95
CA VAL A 29 -9.43 8.82 1.81
C VAL A 29 -10.86 8.36 1.49
N VAL A 30 -11.17 7.07 1.67
CA VAL A 30 -12.53 6.55 1.46
C VAL A 30 -13.50 7.13 2.50
N PHE A 31 -13.15 7.12 3.79
CA PHE A 31 -14.03 7.60 4.86
C PHE A 31 -14.09 9.13 4.95
N PHE A 32 -12.94 9.83 4.87
CA PHE A 32 -12.88 11.28 5.13
C PHE A 32 -12.98 12.14 3.87
N CYS A 33 -12.53 11.63 2.72
CA CYS A 33 -12.64 12.32 1.43
C CYS A 33 -13.84 11.81 0.59
N LYS A 34 -14.64 10.85 1.10
CA LYS A 34 -15.80 10.24 0.42
C LYS A 34 -15.48 9.71 -0.97
N MET A 35 -14.27 9.17 -1.14
CA MET A 35 -13.82 8.60 -2.41
C MET A 35 -14.28 7.15 -2.53
N SER A 36 -14.48 6.69 -3.76
CA SER A 36 -14.73 5.27 -4.03
C SER A 36 -13.54 4.41 -3.60
N GLN A 37 -13.80 3.14 -3.32
CA GLN A 37 -12.74 2.20 -2.96
C GLN A 37 -11.66 2.12 -4.06
N GLN A 38 -12.09 2.13 -5.33
CA GLN A 38 -11.21 2.08 -6.48
C GLN A 38 -10.36 3.36 -6.63
N GLN A 39 -10.95 4.54 -6.39
CA GLN A 39 -10.19 5.80 -6.35
C GLN A 39 -9.15 5.80 -5.24
N GLY A 40 -9.49 5.28 -4.05
CA GLY A 40 -8.56 5.15 -2.94
C GLY A 40 -7.34 4.29 -3.29
N GLN A 41 -7.55 3.16 -3.98
CA GLN A 41 -6.48 2.29 -4.46
C GLN A 41 -5.59 2.99 -5.51
N PHE A 42 -6.20 3.70 -6.45
CA PHE A 42 -5.47 4.46 -7.46
C PHE A 42 -4.58 5.55 -6.84
N ILE A 43 -5.12 6.31 -5.88
CA ILE A 43 -4.37 7.35 -5.15
C ILE A 43 -3.21 6.72 -4.37
N ASN A 44 -3.45 5.57 -3.74
CA ASN A 44 -2.40 4.84 -3.04
C ASN A 44 -1.26 4.41 -3.98
N LEU A 45 -1.58 3.99 -5.20
CA LEU A 45 -0.57 3.64 -6.19
C LEU A 45 0.30 4.85 -6.59
N LEU A 46 -0.33 6.00 -6.85
CA LEU A 46 0.38 7.25 -7.14
C LEU A 46 1.27 7.69 -5.98
N TYR A 47 0.76 7.60 -4.76
CA TYR A 47 1.48 7.88 -3.52
C TYR A 47 2.69 6.94 -3.32
N PHE A 48 2.57 5.69 -3.74
CA PHE A 48 3.61 4.69 -3.56
C PHE A 48 4.82 4.93 -4.46
N ILE A 49 4.65 5.55 -5.64
CA ILE A 49 5.75 5.81 -6.59
C ILE A 49 6.91 6.61 -5.96
N PRO A 50 6.72 7.85 -5.45
CA PRO A 50 7.81 8.60 -4.84
C PRO A 50 8.37 7.90 -3.60
N THR A 51 7.50 7.26 -2.80
CA THR A 51 7.91 6.52 -1.59
C THR A 51 8.84 5.35 -1.93
N ALA A 52 8.47 4.54 -2.92
CA ALA A 52 9.24 3.39 -3.37
C ALA A 52 10.56 3.83 -4.00
N LEU A 53 10.57 4.92 -4.78
CA LEU A 53 11.79 5.48 -5.36
C LEU A 53 12.77 5.94 -4.26
N SER A 54 12.28 6.66 -3.25
CA SER A 54 13.12 7.08 -2.11
C SER A 54 13.65 5.88 -1.33
N ALA A 55 12.81 4.89 -1.05
CA ALA A 55 13.22 3.66 -0.36
C ALA A 55 14.28 2.88 -1.17
N LEU A 56 14.07 2.72 -2.48
CA LEU A 56 14.99 2.04 -3.38
C LEU A 56 16.34 2.77 -3.43
N PHE A 57 16.34 4.10 -3.56
CA PHE A 57 17.56 4.90 -3.56
C PHE A 57 18.36 4.73 -2.26
N MET A 58 17.69 4.82 -1.11
CA MET A 58 18.34 4.64 0.18
C MET A 58 18.90 3.22 0.36
N HIS A 59 18.14 2.20 -0.06
CA HIS A 59 18.56 0.81 0.08
C HIS A 59 19.72 0.45 -0.86
N ASN A 60 19.71 0.99 -2.09
CA ASN A 60 20.81 0.88 -3.03
C ASN A 60 22.10 1.51 -2.47
N ARG A 61 21.99 2.72 -1.89
CA ARG A 61 23.13 3.41 -1.28
C ARG A 61 23.73 2.65 -0.10
N LYS A 62 22.91 1.90 0.65
CA LYS A 62 23.37 1.07 1.77
C LYS A 62 23.93 -0.30 1.34
N GLY A 63 23.87 -0.64 0.06
CA GLY A 63 24.36 -1.93 -0.46
C GLY A 63 23.49 -3.14 -0.07
N ASN A 64 22.27 -2.90 0.42
CA ASN A 64 21.38 -3.95 0.93
C ASN A 64 20.55 -4.65 -0.18
N ILE A 65 20.73 -4.26 -1.43
CA ILE A 65 20.01 -4.88 -2.56
C ILE A 65 20.69 -6.19 -2.96
N GLU A 66 20.02 -7.30 -2.69
CA GLU A 66 20.43 -8.61 -3.19
C GLU A 66 20.07 -8.74 -4.68
N LYS A 67 21.08 -8.80 -5.55
CA LYS A 67 20.88 -8.78 -7.01
C LYS A 67 20.26 -10.06 -7.58
N SER A 68 20.40 -11.18 -6.87
CA SER A 68 19.86 -12.50 -7.24
C SER A 68 18.32 -12.47 -7.32
N ILE A 69 17.68 -11.77 -6.39
CA ILE A 69 16.22 -11.74 -6.25
C ILE A 69 15.53 -10.68 -7.10
N ILE A 70 16.26 -9.70 -7.65
CA ILE A 70 15.65 -8.58 -8.40
C ILE A 70 14.81 -9.08 -9.57
N LYS A 71 15.37 -9.95 -10.42
CA LYS A 71 14.67 -10.47 -11.60
C LYS A 71 13.38 -11.23 -11.26
N PRO A 72 13.41 -12.25 -10.38
CA PRO A 72 12.18 -12.94 -10.00
C PRO A 72 11.19 -11.99 -9.29
N LEU A 73 11.67 -11.11 -8.40
CA LEU A 73 10.81 -10.17 -7.68
C LEU A 73 10.06 -9.23 -8.63
N VAL A 74 10.75 -8.67 -9.62
CA VAL A 74 10.12 -7.80 -10.64
C VAL A 74 9.14 -8.59 -11.51
N LEU A 75 9.51 -9.80 -11.93
CA LEU A 75 8.65 -10.62 -12.79
C LEU A 75 7.35 -11.01 -12.09
N TYR A 76 7.45 -11.57 -10.87
CA TYR A 76 6.29 -11.95 -10.07
C TYR A 76 5.49 -10.73 -9.59
N GLY A 77 6.18 -9.63 -9.28
CA GLY A 77 5.54 -8.37 -8.88
C GLY A 77 4.69 -7.77 -10.00
N ILE A 78 5.23 -7.68 -11.21
CA ILE A 78 4.48 -7.20 -12.39
C ILE A 78 3.33 -8.14 -12.71
N GLY A 79 3.59 -9.46 -12.77
CA GLY A 79 2.56 -10.46 -13.06
C GLY A 79 1.41 -10.41 -12.04
N GLY A 80 1.73 -10.40 -10.75
CA GLY A 80 0.75 -10.30 -9.67
C GLY A 80 -0.02 -8.99 -9.68
N ALA A 81 0.64 -7.86 -9.96
CA ALA A 81 -0.02 -6.56 -10.03
C ALA A 81 -0.99 -6.47 -11.22
N LEU A 82 -0.62 -6.98 -12.39
CA LEU A 82 -1.48 -7.00 -13.57
C LEU A 82 -2.71 -7.89 -13.35
N ILE A 83 -2.50 -9.12 -12.88
CA ILE A 83 -3.59 -10.07 -12.60
C ILE A 83 -4.50 -9.50 -11.51
N GLY A 84 -3.93 -9.01 -10.41
CA GLY A 84 -4.67 -8.41 -9.31
C GLY A 84 -5.48 -7.18 -9.74
N SER A 85 -4.91 -6.31 -10.57
CA SER A 85 -5.60 -5.13 -11.11
C SER A 85 -6.77 -5.51 -12.01
N PHE A 86 -6.59 -6.52 -12.88
CA PHE A 86 -7.66 -7.00 -13.76
C PHE A 86 -8.82 -7.62 -12.97
N ILE A 87 -8.51 -8.45 -11.97
CA ILE A 87 -9.51 -9.02 -11.07
C ILE A 87 -10.22 -7.91 -10.28
N ALA A 88 -9.47 -6.99 -9.67
CA ALA A 88 -10.04 -5.90 -8.87
C ALA A 88 -10.94 -4.98 -9.69
N SER A 89 -10.61 -4.73 -10.96
CA SER A 89 -11.42 -3.90 -11.87
C SER A 89 -12.72 -4.59 -12.32
N SER A 90 -12.82 -5.91 -12.15
CA SER A 90 -14.00 -6.69 -12.51
C SER A 90 -14.95 -6.93 -11.33
N ILE A 91 -14.57 -6.50 -10.11
CA ILE A 91 -15.36 -6.68 -8.89
C ILE A 91 -16.17 -5.41 -8.61
N ASP A 92 -17.43 -5.59 -8.19
CA ASP A 92 -18.29 -4.49 -7.74
C ASP A 92 -17.68 -3.73 -6.55
N GLU A 93 -17.84 -2.42 -6.53
CA GLU A 93 -17.22 -1.54 -5.54
C GLU A 93 -17.58 -1.90 -4.10
N TYR A 94 -18.83 -2.30 -3.85
CA TYR A 94 -19.29 -2.69 -2.52
C TYR A 94 -18.58 -3.97 -2.03
N ILE A 95 -18.41 -4.94 -2.93
CA ILE A 95 -17.71 -6.20 -2.64
C ILE A 95 -16.23 -5.91 -2.40
N LEU A 96 -15.60 -5.12 -3.27
CA LEU A 96 -14.18 -4.76 -3.15
C LEU A 96 -13.89 -4.06 -1.83
N ARG A 97 -14.78 -3.15 -1.40
CA ARG A 97 -14.69 -2.46 -0.12
C ARG A 97 -14.80 -3.42 1.06
N LYS A 98 -15.73 -4.38 1.01
CA LYS A 98 -15.87 -5.42 2.06
C LYS A 98 -14.63 -6.30 2.16
N ILE A 99 -14.13 -6.79 1.03
CA ILE A 99 -12.92 -7.63 0.98
C ILE A 99 -11.73 -6.87 1.57
N PHE A 100 -11.52 -5.62 1.14
CA PHE A 100 -10.43 -4.79 1.66
C PHE A 100 -10.57 -4.52 3.17
N GLY A 101 -11.79 -4.26 3.65
CA GLY A 101 -12.07 -4.09 5.07
C GLY A 101 -11.69 -5.32 5.89
N VAL A 102 -12.14 -6.50 5.46
CA VAL A 102 -11.78 -7.79 6.09
C VAL A 102 -10.27 -8.00 6.07
N PHE A 103 -9.61 -7.73 4.94
CA PHE A 103 -8.17 -7.85 4.80
C PHE A 103 -7.41 -6.97 5.81
N ILE A 104 -7.75 -5.69 5.91
CA ILE A 104 -7.12 -4.76 6.87
C ILE A 104 -7.40 -5.18 8.32
N THR A 105 -8.61 -5.64 8.63
CA THR A 105 -8.92 -6.15 9.96
C THR A 105 -8.07 -7.37 10.31
N ILE A 106 -7.95 -8.34 9.40
CA ILE A 106 -7.10 -9.51 9.60
C ILE A 106 -5.64 -9.09 9.79
N MET A 107 -5.13 -8.19 8.95
CA MET A 107 -3.76 -7.69 9.08
C MET A 107 -3.53 -6.97 10.41
N GLY A 108 -4.49 -6.15 10.85
CA GLY A 108 -4.41 -5.49 12.16
C GLY A 108 -4.42 -6.48 13.32
N VAL A 109 -5.24 -7.53 13.24
CA VAL A 109 -5.26 -8.61 14.24
C VAL A 109 -3.93 -9.37 14.26
N ILE A 110 -3.41 -9.77 13.09
CA ILE A 110 -2.12 -10.45 12.97
C ILE A 110 -1.02 -9.60 13.59
N GLU A 111 -0.96 -8.32 13.28
CA GLU A 111 0.10 -7.43 13.78
C GLU A 111 0.04 -7.25 15.31
N ILE A 112 -1.15 -7.25 15.91
CA ILE A 112 -1.31 -7.22 17.38
C ILE A 112 -0.79 -8.50 18.05
N PHE A 113 -1.00 -9.66 17.41
CA PHE A 113 -0.59 -10.96 17.96
C PHE A 113 0.81 -11.41 17.51
N LYS A 114 1.42 -10.70 16.56
CA LYS A 114 2.76 -10.98 16.08
C LYS A 114 3.75 -10.71 17.20
N LYS A 115 4.21 -11.79 17.83
CA LYS A 115 5.25 -11.75 18.85
C LYS A 115 6.51 -11.18 18.21
N GLU A 116 6.99 -10.07 18.74
CA GLU A 116 8.21 -9.41 18.31
C GLU A 116 9.37 -10.41 18.45
N GLU A 117 9.80 -11.02 17.35
CA GLU A 117 11.05 -11.79 17.30
C GLU A 117 12.19 -10.78 17.51
N ARG A 118 12.66 -10.72 18.76
CA ARG A 118 13.87 -10.00 19.16
C ARG A 118 15.12 -10.67 18.62
#